data_AF-A0A1Y2F6U3-F1
#
_entry.id   AF-A0A1Y2F6U3-F1
#
_cell.length_a   1.000
_cell.length_b   1.000
_cell.length_c   1.000
_cell.angle_alpha   90.00
_cell.angle_beta   90.00
_cell.angle_gamma   90.00
#
_symmetry.space_group_name_H-M   'P 1'
#
loop_
_entity.id
_entity.type
_entity.pdbx_description
1 polymer ?
#
loop_
_entity_poly.entity_id
_entity_poly.type
_entity_poly.pdbx_seq_one_letter_code
_entity_poly.pdbx_strand_id
1 'polypeptide(L)'
;MAAAAHAAALAAHAGQQHPSGPPSSGVVVGGQGFAYPRDPDALPFDPTGQQCPPGGRPRVSTTIWEDEGTLCFQVEALQVTVARREADDNMINGTKLLNVAQMSRGKRDGILKNEPDRKVIKVGSMHLKGVWIPFDRALDLANRYAITDALYPLFVQDIKKFL
;
A
#
# COMPACT_ATOMS: atom_id res chain seq x y z
N MET A 1 66.68 -5.11 -16.68
CA MET A 1 65.64 -6.16 -16.77
C MET A 1 64.31 -5.42 -17.01
N ALA A 2 63.97 -5.00 -18.23
CA ALA A 2 63.30 -5.76 -19.30
C ALA A 2 62.09 -6.55 -18.77
N ALA A 3 60.86 -6.07 -18.98
CA ALA A 3 59.91 -6.48 -20.04
C ALA A 3 58.88 -7.48 -19.46
N ALA A 4 57.61 -7.59 -19.86
CA ALA A 4 56.72 -6.88 -20.76
C ALA A 4 55.29 -7.40 -20.43
N ALA A 5 54.27 -6.53 -20.45
CA ALA A 5 52.88 -6.98 -20.55
C ALA A 5 52.51 -7.01 -22.04
N HIS A 6 52.26 -8.21 -22.57
CA HIS A 6 51.93 -8.43 -23.98
C HIS A 6 50.42 -8.46 -24.20
N ALA A 7 50.05 -8.08 -25.42
CA ALA A 7 48.75 -7.67 -25.90
C ALA A 7 47.80 -8.81 -26.33
N ALA A 8 46.52 -8.41 -26.48
CA ALA A 8 45.55 -8.70 -27.55
C ALA A 8 45.27 -10.15 -28.02
N ALA A 9 43.98 -10.47 -28.18
CA ALA A 9 43.42 -10.93 -29.47
C ALA A 9 41.88 -10.94 -29.49
N LEU A 10 41.34 -10.54 -30.65
CA LEU A 10 39.96 -10.51 -31.14
C LEU A 10 39.56 -11.81 -31.86
N ALA A 11 38.25 -12.07 -31.97
CA ALA A 11 37.47 -12.62 -33.12
C ALA A 11 36.26 -13.41 -32.57
N ALA A 12 34.96 -13.18 -32.87
CA ALA A 12 34.17 -12.90 -34.08
C ALA A 12 33.73 -14.15 -34.89
N HIS A 13 32.42 -14.17 -35.23
CA HIS A 13 31.61 -15.03 -36.16
C HIS A 13 31.01 -16.35 -35.62
N ALA A 14 29.79 -16.82 -35.97
CA ALA A 14 28.61 -16.30 -36.69
C ALA A 14 27.46 -17.38 -36.67
N GLY A 15 26.19 -16.95 -36.88
CA GLY A 15 25.05 -17.75 -37.41
C GLY A 15 24.20 -18.54 -36.38
N GLN A 16 22.86 -18.67 -36.45
CA GLN A 16 21.84 -18.42 -37.47
C GLN A 16 20.42 -18.37 -36.85
N GLN A 17 19.59 -17.42 -37.34
CA GLN A 17 18.19 -17.53 -37.83
C GLN A 17 16.98 -17.89 -36.91
N HIS A 18 16.12 -16.88 -36.70
CA HIS A 18 14.63 -16.92 -36.56
C HIS A 18 13.97 -16.89 -37.99
N PRO A 19 12.62 -16.94 -38.26
CA PRO A 19 11.41 -16.68 -37.41
C PRO A 19 10.18 -17.60 -37.70
N SER A 20 9.04 -17.55 -36.98
CA SER A 20 7.89 -16.70 -37.35
C SER A 20 6.64 -16.99 -36.47
N GLY A 21 5.90 -15.92 -36.13
CA GLY A 21 4.56 -15.90 -35.54
C GLY A 21 4.04 -14.45 -35.47
N PRO A 22 2.81 -14.11 -35.92
CA PRO A 22 2.44 -12.78 -36.45
C PRO A 22 1.83 -11.80 -35.40
N PRO A 23 1.52 -10.54 -35.81
CA PRO A 23 1.57 -9.34 -34.97
C PRO A 23 0.19 -8.77 -34.60
N SER A 24 0.15 -7.86 -33.61
CA SER A 24 -0.77 -6.70 -33.54
C SER A 24 -0.60 -6.01 -32.19
N SER A 25 -0.01 -4.81 -32.17
CA SER A 25 -0.70 -3.51 -32.12
C SER A 25 -1.36 -3.20 -30.78
N GLY A 26 -0.89 -2.12 -30.14
CA GLY A 26 -1.66 -1.46 -29.10
C GLY A 26 -0.81 -0.83 -28.00
N VAL A 27 -0.28 0.36 -28.26
CA VAL A 27 -0.04 1.32 -27.18
C VAL A 27 -1.38 1.58 -26.48
N VAL A 28 -1.48 1.25 -25.19
CA VAL A 28 -2.47 1.85 -24.30
C VAL A 28 -1.81 2.27 -22.99
N VAL A 29 -1.60 3.57 -22.90
CA VAL A 29 -1.48 4.31 -21.64
C VAL A 29 -2.81 4.20 -20.91
N GLY A 30 -2.81 3.69 -19.67
CA GLY A 30 -4.01 3.66 -18.84
C GLY A 30 -3.73 3.11 -17.46
N GLY A 31 -3.75 3.99 -16.44
CA GLY A 31 -3.48 3.61 -15.06
C GLY A 31 -4.49 2.59 -14.54
N GLN A 32 -4.01 1.39 -14.20
CA GLN A 32 -4.79 0.37 -13.52
C GLN A 32 -4.20 0.16 -12.13
N GLY A 33 -4.91 0.66 -11.12
CA GLY A 33 -4.74 0.17 -9.76
C GLY A 33 -5.43 -1.19 -9.66
N PHE A 34 -4.78 -2.15 -9.02
CA PHE A 34 -5.35 -3.46 -8.76
C PHE A 34 -6.58 -3.30 -7.84
N ALA A 35 -7.77 -3.36 -8.42
CA ALA A 35 -9.00 -3.49 -7.65
C ALA A 35 -9.03 -4.90 -7.04
N TYR A 36 -9.42 -5.00 -5.77
CA TYR A 36 -9.62 -6.29 -5.12
C TYR A 36 -10.64 -7.11 -5.93
N PRO A 37 -10.40 -8.42 -6.19
CA PRO A 37 -11.35 -9.25 -6.91
C PRO A 37 -12.69 -9.19 -6.21
N ARG A 38 -13.70 -8.65 -6.89
CA ARG A 38 -15.04 -8.46 -6.33
C ARG A 38 -15.96 -9.53 -6.87
N ASP A 39 -16.65 -10.23 -5.96
CA ASP A 39 -17.75 -11.11 -6.34
C ASP A 39 -18.87 -10.28 -6.99
N PRO A 40 -19.37 -10.68 -8.17
CA PRO A 40 -20.41 -9.94 -8.88
C PRO A 40 -21.75 -9.89 -8.13
N ASP A 41 -21.98 -10.83 -7.21
CA ASP A 41 -23.19 -10.91 -6.37
C ASP A 41 -23.01 -10.25 -4.98
N ALA A 42 -21.85 -9.64 -4.71
CA ALA A 42 -21.61 -8.96 -3.44
C ALA A 42 -22.42 -7.65 -3.33
N LEU A 43 -22.93 -7.37 -2.12
CA LEU A 43 -23.58 -6.11 -1.77
C LEU A 43 -22.75 -4.89 -2.23
N PRO A 44 -23.39 -3.71 -2.43
CA PRO A 44 -22.71 -2.49 -2.82
C PRO A 44 -21.54 -2.19 -1.87
N PHE A 45 -20.40 -1.81 -2.46
CA PHE A 45 -19.22 -1.32 -1.74
C PHE A 45 -19.62 -0.16 -0.84
N ASP A 46 -19.31 -0.23 0.45
CA ASP A 46 -19.61 0.82 1.41
C ASP A 46 -18.46 1.83 1.46
N PRO A 47 -18.61 3.03 0.86
CA PRO A 47 -17.57 4.04 0.92
C PRO A 47 -17.43 4.68 2.31
N THR A 48 -18.37 4.44 3.24
CA THR A 48 -18.30 5.01 4.58
C THR A 48 -17.39 4.21 5.51
N GLY A 49 -17.07 2.95 5.15
CA GLY A 49 -16.30 2.04 5.99
C GLY A 49 -16.97 1.69 7.32
N GLN A 50 -18.28 1.92 7.45
CA GLN A 50 -19.03 1.68 8.69
C GLN A 50 -19.70 0.30 8.71
N GLN A 51 -19.93 -0.31 7.56
CA GLN A 51 -20.59 -1.60 7.41
C GLN A 51 -19.60 -2.72 7.10
N CYS A 52 -19.77 -3.85 7.78
CA CYS A 52 -18.92 -5.02 7.55
C CYS A 52 -19.16 -5.55 6.14
N PRO A 53 -18.10 -5.79 5.36
CA PRO A 53 -18.26 -6.43 4.06
C PRO A 53 -18.93 -7.81 4.24
N PRO A 54 -19.77 -8.25 3.29
CA PRO A 54 -20.44 -9.56 3.36
C PRO A 54 -19.44 -10.70 3.58
N GLY A 55 -19.72 -11.57 4.56
CA GLY A 55 -18.82 -12.67 4.92
C GLY A 55 -17.52 -12.25 5.60
N GLY A 56 -17.30 -10.96 5.82
CA GLY A 56 -16.16 -10.41 6.53
C GLY A 56 -16.10 -10.91 7.97
N ARG A 57 -14.88 -11.18 8.44
CA ARG A 57 -14.59 -11.49 9.85
C ARG A 57 -13.63 -10.42 10.36
N PRO A 58 -14.14 -9.34 10.97
CA PRO A 58 -13.30 -8.24 11.43
C PRO A 58 -12.27 -8.75 12.44
N ARG A 59 -11.00 -8.36 12.26
CA ARG A 59 -9.92 -8.65 13.20
C ARG A 59 -9.16 -7.36 13.49
N VAL A 60 -9.12 -7.01 14.76
CA VAL A 60 -8.38 -5.84 15.27
C VAL A 60 -7.41 -6.35 16.32
N SER A 61 -6.16 -5.91 16.25
CA SER A 61 -5.21 -6.03 17.35
C SER A 61 -4.90 -4.65 17.91
N THR A 62 -4.48 -4.61 19.17
CA THR A 62 -4.10 -3.37 19.85
C THR A 62 -2.64 -3.39 20.26
N THR A 63 -1.97 -2.26 20.16
CA THR A 63 -0.62 -2.08 20.69
C THR A 63 -0.48 -0.69 21.30
N ILE A 64 0.27 -0.58 22.40
CA ILE A 64 0.62 0.71 22.99
C ILE A 64 1.79 1.27 22.18
N TRP A 65 1.64 2.50 21.69
CA TRP A 65 2.74 3.28 21.13
C TRP A 65 3.30 4.17 22.24
N GLU A 66 4.32 3.67 22.92
CA GLU A 66 4.92 4.32 24.10
C GLU A 66 5.49 5.70 23.79
N ASP A 67 6.22 5.86 22.68
CA ASP A 67 6.85 7.14 22.31
C ASP A 67 5.85 8.30 22.17
N GLU A 68 4.64 8.00 21.69
CA GLU A 68 3.56 8.97 21.50
C GLU A 68 2.50 8.91 22.61
N GLY A 69 2.63 7.97 23.56
CA GLY A 69 1.68 7.78 24.66
C GLY A 69 0.26 7.41 24.22
N THR A 70 0.08 6.73 23.08
CA THR A 70 -1.25 6.41 22.52
C THR A 70 -1.45 4.91 22.29
N LEU A 71 -2.67 4.41 22.47
CA LEU A 71 -3.06 3.12 21.92
C LEU A 71 -3.18 3.23 20.39
N CYS A 72 -2.80 2.15 19.69
CA CYS A 72 -3.01 1.97 18.27
C CYS A 72 -3.84 0.71 18.02
N PHE A 73 -4.88 0.86 17.21
CA PHE A 73 -5.61 -0.25 16.62
C PHE A 73 -4.94 -0.66 15.32
N GLN A 74 -4.86 -1.95 15.06
CA GLN A 74 -4.15 -2.51 13.93
C GLN A 74 -5.02 -3.49 13.18
N VAL A 75 -4.97 -3.39 11.86
CA VAL A 75 -5.61 -4.32 10.93
C VAL A 75 -4.56 -4.80 9.95
N GLU A 76 -4.50 -6.11 9.75
CA GLU A 76 -3.59 -6.72 8.78
C GLU A 76 -4.35 -7.08 7.50
N ALA A 77 -3.86 -6.58 6.37
CA ALA A 77 -4.35 -6.92 5.05
C ALA A 77 -3.17 -7.05 4.09
N LEU A 78 -3.17 -8.08 3.24
CA LEU A 78 -2.09 -8.36 2.27
C LEU A 78 -0.68 -8.30 2.90
N GLN A 79 -0.50 -8.91 4.08
CA GLN A 79 0.77 -8.93 4.84
C GLN A 79 1.27 -7.53 5.26
N VAL A 80 0.39 -6.53 5.29
CA VAL A 80 0.67 -5.18 5.75
C VAL A 80 -0.23 -4.86 6.93
N THR A 81 0.38 -4.54 8.07
CA THR A 81 -0.32 -4.01 9.23
C THR A 81 -0.50 -2.49 9.07
N VAL A 82 -1.74 -2.04 9.05
CA VAL A 82 -2.12 -0.61 9.07
C VAL A 82 -2.61 -0.25 10.46
N ALA A 83 -2.17 0.90 10.98
CA ALA A 83 -2.49 1.35 12.33
C ALA A 83 -3.31 2.64 12.33
N ARG A 84 -4.22 2.76 13.31
CA ARG A 84 -5.00 3.97 13.66
C ARG A 84 -4.74 4.33 15.13
N ARG A 85 -4.44 5.60 15.42
CA ARG A 85 -4.25 6.11 16.79
C ARG A 85 -5.59 6.35 17.49
N GLU A 86 -5.64 6.15 18.81
CA GLU A 86 -6.84 6.38 19.63
C GLU A 86 -6.94 7.80 20.19
N ALA A 87 -5.86 8.32 20.78
CA ALA A 87 -5.98 9.30 21.86
C ALA A 87 -6.46 10.69 21.40
N ASP A 88 -6.12 11.14 20.18
CA ASP A 88 -6.23 12.58 19.88
C ASP A 88 -6.76 12.93 18.49
N ASP A 89 -6.38 12.18 17.44
CA ASP A 89 -6.55 12.65 16.05
C ASP A 89 -7.08 11.59 15.08
N ASN A 90 -7.30 10.36 15.56
CA ASN A 90 -7.71 9.21 14.74
C ASN A 90 -6.84 9.01 13.48
N MET A 91 -5.60 9.51 13.48
CA MET A 91 -4.76 9.45 12.30
C MET A 91 -4.42 8.01 11.95
N ILE A 92 -4.30 7.76 10.65
CA ILE A 92 -3.99 6.46 10.08
C ILE A 92 -2.61 6.51 9.43
N ASN A 93 -1.83 5.43 9.54
CA ASN A 93 -0.56 5.30 8.84
C ASN A 93 -0.77 5.16 7.32
N GLY A 94 -0.79 6.29 6.62
CA GLY A 94 -1.01 6.38 5.17
C GLY A 94 0.06 5.67 4.34
N THR A 95 1.28 5.53 4.88
CA THR A 95 2.33 4.73 4.21
C THR A 95 1.94 3.25 4.13
N LYS A 96 1.40 2.69 5.21
CA LYS A 96 0.96 1.29 5.26
C LYS A 96 -0.32 1.10 4.44
N LEU A 97 -1.28 2.01 4.55
CA LEU A 97 -2.51 2.00 3.76
C LEU A 97 -2.23 1.95 2.24
N LEU A 98 -1.33 2.79 1.74
CA LEU A 98 -1.02 2.81 0.30
C LEU A 98 -0.18 1.60 -0.16
N ASN A 99 0.52 0.91 0.75
CA ASN A 99 1.14 -0.38 0.43
C ASN A 99 0.08 -1.48 0.29
N VAL A 100 -1.00 -1.45 1.07
CA VAL A 100 -2.18 -2.34 0.90
C VAL A 100 -2.85 -2.09 -0.46
N ALA A 101 -2.85 -0.85 -0.95
CA ALA A 101 -3.27 -0.50 -2.31
C ALA A 101 -2.29 -0.93 -3.41
N GLN A 102 -1.19 -1.63 -3.07
CA GLN A 102 -0.13 -2.07 -3.99
C GLN A 102 0.46 -0.91 -4.80
N MET A 103 0.59 0.26 -4.18
CA MET A 103 1.12 1.46 -4.84
C MET A 103 2.64 1.38 -5.00
N SER A 104 3.16 1.81 -6.14
CA SER A 104 4.61 1.98 -6.31
C SER A 104 5.16 3.03 -5.33
N ARG A 105 6.42 2.86 -4.93
CA ARG A 105 7.10 3.77 -3.99
C ARG A 105 7.00 5.24 -4.41
N GLY A 106 7.33 5.56 -5.67
CA GLY A 106 7.32 6.94 -6.15
C GLY A 106 5.92 7.57 -6.13
N LYS A 107 4.89 6.81 -6.52
CA LYS A 107 3.51 7.30 -6.49
C LYS A 107 2.99 7.47 -5.07
N ARG A 108 3.29 6.52 -4.18
CA ARG A 108 2.97 6.61 -2.75
C ARG A 108 3.62 7.86 -2.13
N ASP A 109 4.93 8.02 -2.31
CA ASP A 109 5.68 9.12 -1.72
C ASP A 109 5.19 10.47 -2.28
N GLY A 110 4.80 10.52 -3.57
CA GLY A 110 4.16 11.69 -4.19
C GLY A 110 2.80 12.05 -3.59
N ILE A 111 1.92 11.05 -3.39
CA ILE A 111 0.61 11.26 -2.74
C ILE A 111 0.83 11.81 -1.32
N LEU A 112 1.64 11.11 -0.51
CA LEU A 112 1.85 11.45 0.90
C LEU A 112 2.54 12.80 1.07
N LYS A 113 3.46 13.20 0.17
CA LYS A 113 4.11 14.52 0.21
C LYS A 113 3.12 15.67 0.03
N ASN A 114 1.98 15.45 -0.63
CA ASN A 114 0.99 16.48 -0.90
C ASN A 114 -0.12 16.54 0.16
N GLU A 115 -0.14 15.63 1.15
CA GLU A 115 -1.13 15.67 2.22
C GLU A 115 -0.76 16.78 3.24
N PRO A 116 -1.61 17.81 3.44
CA PRO A 116 -1.24 19.02 4.18
C PRO A 116 -1.03 18.76 5.68
N ASP A 117 -1.94 18.01 6.31
CA ASP A 117 -1.93 17.75 7.76
C ASP A 117 -1.21 16.45 8.13
N ARG A 118 -0.24 16.05 7.30
CA ARG A 118 0.51 14.81 7.52
C ARG A 118 1.50 14.95 8.69
N LYS A 119 1.67 13.88 9.46
CA LYS A 119 2.74 13.75 10.47
C LYS A 119 3.77 12.71 10.01
N VAL A 120 5.06 13.08 10.02
CA VAL A 120 6.14 12.20 9.55
C VAL A 120 6.89 11.61 10.73
N ILE A 121 6.85 10.29 10.84
CA ILE A 121 7.46 9.52 11.93
C ILE A 121 8.60 8.71 11.33
N LYS A 122 9.83 9.14 11.63
CA LYS A 122 11.05 8.59 11.01
C LYS A 122 11.66 7.43 11.81
N VAL A 123 11.43 7.44 13.12
CA VAL A 123 11.99 6.49 14.09
C VAL A 123 10.82 5.88 14.88
N GLY A 124 10.98 4.63 15.31
CA GLY A 124 9.96 3.88 16.03
C GLY A 124 9.77 2.46 15.48
N SER A 125 8.84 1.72 16.06
CA SER A 125 8.50 0.35 15.63
C SER A 125 8.19 0.27 14.13
N MET A 126 8.53 -0.85 13.49
CA MET A 126 8.43 -1.05 12.03
C MET A 126 7.02 -0.77 11.47
N HIS A 127 6.00 -1.07 12.25
CA HIS A 127 4.59 -0.93 11.87
C HIS A 127 4.05 0.48 12.16
N LEU A 128 4.76 1.29 12.95
CA LEU A 128 4.35 2.62 13.39
C LEU A 128 5.12 3.74 12.66
N LYS A 129 6.35 3.48 12.21
CA LYS A 129 7.09 4.43 11.36
C LYS A 129 6.37 4.67 10.02
N GLY A 130 6.44 5.89 9.51
CA GLY A 130 5.83 6.29 8.25
C GLY A 130 5.22 7.68 8.28
N VAL A 131 4.45 8.00 7.24
CA VAL A 131 3.62 9.20 7.16
C VAL A 131 2.21 8.86 7.63
N TRP A 132 1.76 9.58 8.65
CA TRP A 132 0.42 9.52 9.20
C TRP A 132 -0.43 10.63 8.59
N ILE A 133 -1.68 10.32 8.27
CA ILE A 133 -2.64 11.24 7.64
C ILE A 133 -3.98 11.23 8.41
N PRO A 134 -4.79 12.29 8.32
CA PRO A 134 -6.10 12.35 8.97
C PRO A 134 -7.02 11.20 8.53
N PHE A 135 -7.93 10.82 9.41
CA PHE A 135 -8.89 9.73 9.20
C PHE A 135 -9.68 9.88 7.89
N ASP A 136 -10.33 11.02 7.66
CA ASP A 136 -11.15 11.25 6.48
C ASP A 136 -10.33 11.12 5.19
N ARG A 137 -9.09 11.63 5.22
CA ARG A 137 -8.19 11.54 4.07
C ARG A 137 -7.73 10.12 3.79
N ALA A 138 -7.50 9.33 4.83
CA ALA A 138 -7.21 7.90 4.70
C ALA A 138 -8.40 7.14 4.11
N LEU A 139 -9.63 7.44 4.55
CA LEU A 139 -10.85 6.85 4.01
C LEU A 139 -11.04 7.20 2.52
N ASP A 140 -10.84 8.46 2.13
CA ASP A 140 -10.88 8.88 0.73
C ASP A 140 -9.91 8.09 -0.16
N LEU A 141 -8.67 7.92 0.31
CA LEU A 141 -7.66 7.15 -0.41
C LEU A 141 -8.05 5.66 -0.46
N ALA A 142 -8.59 5.13 0.63
CA ALA A 142 -9.04 3.75 0.68
C ALA A 142 -10.18 3.48 -0.32
N ASN A 143 -11.16 4.38 -0.38
CA ASN A 143 -12.26 4.32 -1.33
C ASN A 143 -11.78 4.43 -2.78
N ARG A 144 -10.88 5.38 -3.06
CA ARG A 144 -10.31 5.59 -4.41
C ARG A 144 -9.60 4.35 -4.94
N TYR A 145 -8.99 3.57 -4.06
CA TYR A 145 -8.27 2.34 -4.43
C TYR A 145 -9.02 1.05 -4.07
N ALA A 146 -10.30 1.16 -3.67
CA ALA A 146 -11.17 0.04 -3.32
C ALA A 146 -10.56 -0.91 -2.26
N ILE A 147 -9.93 -0.36 -1.22
CA ILE A 147 -9.32 -1.13 -0.13
C ILE A 147 -10.03 -0.97 1.21
N THR A 148 -11.14 -0.23 1.26
CA THR A 148 -11.92 0.03 2.48
C THR A 148 -12.37 -1.27 3.13
N ASP A 149 -12.91 -2.21 2.34
CA ASP A 149 -13.34 -3.53 2.83
C ASP A 149 -12.18 -4.35 3.41
N ALA A 150 -11.01 -4.30 2.77
CA ALA A 150 -9.82 -5.03 3.23
C ALA A 150 -9.31 -4.51 4.59
N LEU A 151 -9.58 -3.25 4.91
CA LEU A 151 -9.19 -2.59 6.15
C LEU A 151 -10.39 -2.34 7.08
N TYR A 152 -11.53 -3.00 6.85
CA TYR A 152 -12.85 -2.59 7.34
C TYR A 152 -12.91 -2.12 8.80
N PRO A 153 -12.43 -2.82 9.85
CA PRO A 153 -12.68 -2.29 11.18
C PRO A 153 -11.90 -0.98 11.44
N LEU A 154 -10.84 -0.69 10.68
CA LEU A 154 -10.02 0.51 10.83
C LEU A 154 -10.82 1.81 10.59
N PHE A 155 -11.80 1.76 9.68
CA PHE A 155 -12.63 2.90 9.28
C PHE A 155 -13.96 2.99 10.03
N VAL A 156 -14.25 2.09 10.96
CA VAL A 156 -15.43 2.24 11.80
C VAL A 156 -15.19 3.34 12.83
N GLN A 157 -16.13 4.28 12.99
CA GLN A 157 -15.97 5.42 13.90
C GLN A 157 -15.62 4.96 15.33
N ASP A 158 -16.44 4.07 15.88
CA ASP A 158 -16.19 3.38 17.15
C ASP A 158 -15.55 2.02 16.93
N ILE A 159 -14.23 2.02 16.68
CA ILE A 159 -13.43 0.81 16.46
C ILE A 159 -13.30 -0.06 17.73
N LYS A 160 -13.52 0.51 18.92
CA LYS A 160 -13.41 -0.22 20.19
C LYS A 160 -14.45 -1.32 20.34
N LYS A 161 -15.54 -1.28 19.57
CA LYS A 161 -16.56 -2.33 19.51
C LYS A 161 -16.03 -3.70 19.06
N PHE A 162 -14.80 -3.77 18.56
CA PHE A 162 -14.14 -4.99 18.09
C PHE A 162 -13.06 -5.55 19.05
N LEU A 163 -12.91 -4.96 20.24
CA LEU A 163 -11.97 -5.42 21.28
C LEU A 163 -12.61 -6.38 22.28
#